data_AF-A0AAV0EEV9-F1
#
_entry.id   AF-A0AAV0EEV9-F1
#
_cell.length_a   1.000
_cell.length_b   1.000
_cell.length_c   1.000
_cell.angle_alpha   90.00
_cell.angle_beta   90.00
_cell.angle_gamma   90.00
#
_symmetry.space_group_name_H-M   'P 1'
#
loop_
_entity.id
_entity.type
_entity.pdbx_description
1 polymer ?
#
loop_
_entity_poly.entity_id
_entity_poly.type
_entity_poly.pdbx_seq_one_letter_code
_entity_poly.pdbx_strand_id
1 'polypeptide(L)'
;MTGMFRYWPKLTEAHFHVIFVRKIVHCKEIRKLQLYGWIRDNRADMISNKLPLLEHLDIQSCALSSRALTIILDGQKELKRLDTRHAARFDDKFLSVFGGNPFGKAIDWNEEEIFPKVAHIKTYLEWQRKCCPV
;
A
#
# COMPACT_ATOMS: atom_id res chain seq x y z
N MET A 1 -5.71 -18.09 -17.16
CA MET A 1 -5.84 -16.71 -17.70
C MET A 1 -4.77 -15.80 -17.08
N THR A 2 -3.58 -15.74 -17.67
CA THR A 2 -2.38 -15.06 -17.11
C THR A 2 -1.80 -13.97 -18.03
N GLY A 3 -2.47 -13.61 -19.13
CA GLY A 3 -1.86 -12.81 -20.21
C GLY A 3 -2.08 -11.30 -20.21
N MET A 4 -3.08 -10.76 -19.52
CA MET A 4 -3.62 -9.43 -19.89
C MET A 4 -2.70 -8.22 -19.65
N PHE A 5 -1.69 -8.30 -18.77
CA PHE A 5 -0.86 -7.16 -18.38
C PHE A 5 0.60 -7.23 -18.88
N ARG A 6 0.99 -8.26 -19.64
CA ARG A 6 2.32 -8.31 -20.29
C ARG A 6 2.46 -7.28 -21.42
N TYR A 7 1.39 -6.59 -21.80
CA TYR A 7 1.32 -5.76 -23.00
C TYR A 7 1.41 -4.25 -22.75
N TRP A 8 1.60 -3.80 -21.50
CA TRP A 8 1.67 -2.37 -21.18
C TRP A 8 3.00 -1.96 -20.55
N PRO A 9 4.11 -2.04 -21.30
CA PRO A 9 5.44 -1.65 -20.81
C PRO A 9 5.53 -0.17 -20.43
N LYS A 10 4.68 0.68 -21.01
CA LYS A 10 4.60 2.12 -20.75
C LYS A 10 3.49 2.49 -19.74
N LEU A 11 2.98 1.53 -18.97
CA LEU A 11 1.99 1.82 -17.94
C LEU A 11 2.65 2.62 -16.81
N THR A 12 2.35 3.90 -16.74
CA THR A 12 2.90 4.82 -15.73
C THR A 12 1.97 5.02 -14.54
N GLU A 13 0.67 4.78 -14.73
CA GLU A 13 -0.35 4.99 -13.72
C GLU A 13 -1.29 3.80 -13.69
N ALA A 14 -1.64 3.34 -12.48
CA ALA A 14 -2.55 2.21 -12.35
C ALA A 14 -3.45 2.33 -11.12
N HIS A 15 -4.71 1.96 -11.30
CA HIS A 15 -5.71 1.95 -10.25
C HIS A 15 -6.49 0.64 -10.29
N PHE A 16 -6.38 -0.16 -9.22
CA PHE A 16 -7.07 -1.45 -9.14
C PHE A 16 -7.07 -2.04 -7.72
N HIS A 17 -7.89 -3.07 -7.51
CA HIS A 17 -7.90 -3.85 -6.28
C HIS A 17 -6.56 -4.58 -6.07
N VAL A 18 -6.02 -4.60 -4.85
CA VAL A 18 -4.72 -5.20 -4.49
C VAL A 18 -4.49 -6.65 -4.97
N ILE A 19 -5.54 -7.41 -5.25
CA ILE A 19 -5.44 -8.78 -5.82
C ILE A 19 -4.70 -8.77 -7.16
N PHE A 20 -4.81 -7.68 -7.92
CA PHE A 20 -4.21 -7.50 -9.24
C PHE A 20 -2.76 -7.02 -9.22
N VAL A 21 -2.16 -6.71 -8.06
CA VAL A 21 -0.72 -6.36 -7.94
C VAL A 21 0.17 -7.40 -8.64
N ARG A 22 -0.19 -8.69 -8.57
CA ARG A 22 0.54 -9.77 -9.25
C ARG A 22 0.60 -9.63 -10.77
N LYS A 23 -0.35 -8.94 -11.37
CA LYS A 23 -0.42 -8.77 -12.82
C LYS A 23 0.47 -7.62 -13.30
N ILE A 24 0.75 -6.64 -12.45
CA ILE A 24 1.52 -5.44 -12.82
C ILE A 24 3.00 -5.49 -12.41
N VAL A 25 3.47 -6.58 -11.79
CA VAL A 25 4.89 -6.72 -11.39
C VAL A 25 5.89 -6.66 -12.55
N HIS A 26 5.41 -6.79 -13.78
CA HIS A 26 6.22 -6.65 -14.99
C HIS A 26 6.24 -5.21 -15.52
N CYS A 27 5.36 -4.33 -15.03
CA CYS A 27 5.24 -2.93 -15.42
C CYS A 27 6.15 -2.06 -14.54
N LYS A 28 7.44 -2.00 -14.89
CA LYS A 28 8.45 -1.29 -14.09
C LYS A 28 8.38 0.23 -14.16
N GLU A 29 7.64 0.78 -15.12
CA GLU A 29 7.49 2.22 -15.32
C GLU A 29 6.34 2.86 -14.55
N ILE A 30 5.66 2.09 -13.69
CA ILE A 30 4.59 2.63 -12.84
C ILE A 30 5.19 3.64 -11.86
N ARG A 31 4.73 4.88 -11.97
CA ARG A 31 5.06 6.01 -11.10
C ARG A 31 3.92 6.34 -10.15
N LYS A 32 2.66 6.07 -10.53
CA LYS A 32 1.50 6.30 -9.68
C LYS A 32 0.69 5.02 -9.50
N LEU A 33 0.45 4.64 -8.27
CA LEU A 33 -0.31 3.45 -7.93
C LEU A 33 -1.39 3.79 -6.92
N GLN A 34 -2.64 3.52 -7.29
CA GLN A 34 -3.78 3.59 -6.40
C GLN A 34 -4.32 2.18 -6.16
N LEU A 35 -4.39 1.79 -4.89
CA LEU A 35 -4.88 0.48 -4.47
C LEU A 35 -6.09 0.64 -3.55
N TYR A 36 -6.96 -0.35 -3.62
CA TYR A 36 -8.01 -0.58 -2.64
C TYR A 36 -8.04 -2.06 -2.21
N GLY A 37 -8.52 -2.30 -1.01
CA GLY A 37 -8.63 -3.63 -0.40
C GLY A 37 -7.53 -3.94 0.61
N TRP A 38 -7.16 -5.22 0.70
CA TRP A 38 -6.33 -5.75 1.79
C TRP A 38 -4.86 -5.96 1.39
N ILE A 39 -3.96 -5.13 1.89
CA ILE A 39 -2.53 -5.20 1.63
C ILE A 39 -1.86 -6.02 2.73
N ARG A 40 -1.51 -7.27 2.40
CA ARG A 40 -0.70 -8.14 3.26
C ARG A 40 0.78 -8.00 2.93
N ASP A 41 1.65 -8.47 3.83
CA ASP A 41 3.11 -8.46 3.67
C ASP A 41 3.58 -8.98 2.32
N ASN A 42 2.98 -10.07 1.82
CA ASN A 42 3.34 -10.63 0.52
C ASN A 42 3.01 -9.70 -0.67
N ARG A 43 1.99 -8.84 -0.57
CA ARG A 43 1.65 -7.85 -1.60
C ARG A 43 2.51 -6.60 -1.44
N ALA A 44 2.76 -6.20 -0.20
CA ALA A 44 3.68 -5.13 0.14
C ALA A 44 5.09 -5.41 -0.42
N ASP A 45 5.61 -6.62 -0.23
CA ASP A 45 6.91 -7.06 -0.76
C ASP A 45 6.96 -6.98 -2.29
N MET A 46 5.88 -7.36 -2.98
CA MET A 46 5.80 -7.23 -4.43
C MET A 46 5.84 -5.77 -4.88
N ILE A 47 5.13 -4.87 -4.20
CA ILE A 47 5.14 -3.43 -4.51
C ILE A 47 6.55 -2.88 -4.28
N SER A 48 7.12 -3.15 -3.10
CA SER A 48 8.46 -2.76 -2.67
C SER A 48 9.54 -3.17 -3.67
N ASN A 49 9.56 -4.44 -4.08
CA ASN A 49 10.63 -5.00 -4.90
C ASN A 49 10.42 -4.88 -6.42
N LYS A 50 9.17 -4.68 -6.90
CA LYS A 50 8.85 -4.75 -8.33
C LYS A 50 8.49 -3.41 -8.96
N LEU A 51 8.20 -2.38 -8.16
CA LEU A 51 7.84 -1.06 -8.64
C LEU A 51 8.85 -0.01 -8.16
N PRO A 52 10.12 -0.05 -8.61
CA PRO A 52 11.19 0.78 -8.07
C PRO A 52 11.07 2.27 -8.41
N LEU A 53 10.23 2.63 -9.39
CA LEU A 53 10.05 4.01 -9.86
C LEU A 53 8.76 4.65 -9.29
N LEU A 54 8.18 4.06 -8.25
CA LEU A 54 6.93 4.55 -7.71
C LEU A 54 7.16 5.88 -6.99
N GLU A 55 6.52 6.93 -7.52
CA GLU A 55 6.59 8.27 -6.95
C GLU A 55 5.36 8.58 -6.10
N HIS A 56 4.18 8.08 -6.49
CA HIS A 56 2.93 8.33 -5.80
C HIS A 56 2.24 7.01 -5.43
N LEU A 57 1.98 6.81 -4.14
CA LEU A 57 1.20 5.70 -3.63
C LEU A 57 -0.06 6.21 -2.93
N ASP A 58 -1.21 5.74 -3.41
CA ASP A 58 -2.51 5.97 -2.79
C ASP A 58 -3.08 4.64 -2.33
N ILE A 59 -3.24 4.51 -1.00
CA ILE A 59 -3.81 3.36 -0.33
C ILE A 59 -4.96 3.80 0.58
N GLN A 60 -5.69 4.84 0.15
CA GLN A 60 -6.85 5.33 0.88
C GLN A 60 -7.85 4.19 1.13
N SER A 61 -8.38 4.12 2.35
CA SER A 61 -9.36 3.10 2.76
C SER A 61 -8.88 1.64 2.61
N CYS A 62 -7.57 1.40 2.55
CA CYS A 62 -7.00 0.05 2.56
C CYS A 62 -6.91 -0.53 3.97
N ALA A 63 -7.01 -1.85 4.08
CA ALA A 63 -6.64 -2.60 5.27
C ALA A 63 -5.21 -3.14 5.09
N LEU A 64 -4.29 -2.72 5.94
CA LEU A 64 -2.88 -3.10 5.87
C LEU A 64 -2.53 -4.07 7.00
N SER A 65 -1.70 -5.06 6.71
CA SER A 65 -1.00 -5.83 7.74
C SER A 65 -0.07 -4.92 8.54
N SER A 66 0.31 -5.40 9.72
CA SER A 66 1.08 -4.62 10.69
C SER A 66 2.40 -4.11 10.12
N ARG A 67 2.97 -4.83 9.13
CA ARG A 67 4.24 -4.52 8.47
C ARG A 67 4.10 -4.07 7.02
N ALA A 68 2.91 -4.14 6.41
CA ALA A 68 2.76 -3.88 4.98
C ALA A 68 3.24 -2.48 4.57
N LEU A 69 2.87 -1.45 5.33
CA LEU A 69 3.30 -0.09 5.01
C LEU A 69 4.83 0.03 5.08
N THR A 70 5.43 -0.43 6.18
CA THR A 70 6.89 -0.43 6.37
C THR A 70 7.61 -1.13 5.23
N ILE A 71 7.17 -2.32 4.85
CA ILE A 71 7.76 -3.11 3.75
C ILE A 71 7.69 -2.33 2.44
N ILE A 72 6.56 -1.67 2.16
CA ILE A 72 6.44 -0.83 0.96
C ILE A 72 7.44 0.33 1.03
N LEU A 73 7.46 1.08 2.13
CA LEU A 73 8.33 2.24 2.27
C LEU A 73 9.83 1.88 2.17
N ASP A 74 10.23 0.72 2.67
CA ASP A 74 11.63 0.26 2.59
C ASP A 74 12.14 0.05 1.16
N GLY A 75 11.26 -0.29 0.21
CA GLY A 75 11.65 -0.44 -1.20
C GLY A 75 11.53 0.85 -2.00
N GLN A 76 10.86 1.87 -1.47
CA GLN A 76 10.39 3.01 -2.26
C GLN A 76 11.17 4.29 -1.97
N LYS A 77 12.35 4.37 -2.58
CA LYS A 77 13.29 5.51 -2.46
C LYS A 77 12.83 6.75 -3.22
N GLU A 78 12.10 6.55 -4.32
CA GLU A 78 11.63 7.64 -5.20
C GLU A 78 10.24 8.15 -4.80
N LEU A 79 9.67 7.65 -3.70
CA LEU A 79 8.33 8.01 -3.27
C LEU A 79 8.28 9.47 -2.82
N LYS A 80 7.48 10.27 -3.53
CA LYS A 80 7.26 11.70 -3.29
C LYS A 80 5.92 11.97 -2.63
N ARG A 81 4.95 11.09 -2.85
CA ARG A 81 3.60 11.22 -2.30
C ARG A 81 3.08 9.90 -1.74
N LEU A 82 2.56 9.95 -0.53
CA LEU A 82 1.89 8.84 0.13
C LEU A 82 0.54 9.32 0.69
N ASP A 83 -0.53 8.65 0.29
CA ASP A 83 -1.88 8.87 0.83
C ASP A 83 -2.35 7.63 1.58
N THR A 84 -2.44 7.75 2.90
CA THR A 84 -2.89 6.69 3.83
C THR A 84 -4.23 7.06 4.48
N ARG A 85 -4.98 8.02 3.92
CA ARG A 85 -6.24 8.45 4.54
C ARG A 85 -7.22 7.30 4.69
N HIS A 86 -7.86 7.18 5.85
CA HIS A 86 -8.78 6.09 6.17
C HIS A 86 -8.18 4.68 6.05
N ALA A 87 -6.86 4.55 5.90
CA ALA A 87 -6.20 3.26 5.90
C ALA A 87 -6.13 2.74 7.34
N ALA A 88 -6.46 1.47 7.53
CA ALA A 88 -6.47 0.82 8.83
C ALA A 88 -5.39 -0.24 8.89
N ARG A 89 -4.59 -0.22 9.96
CA ARG A 89 -3.56 -1.22 10.24
C ARG A 89 -4.16 -2.33 11.10
N PHE A 90 -3.87 -3.58 10.78
CA PHE A 90 -4.34 -4.77 11.50
C PHE A 90 -3.17 -5.67 11.87
N ASP A 91 -3.29 -6.37 13.01
CA ASP A 91 -2.35 -7.44 13.38
C ASP A 91 -2.40 -8.57 12.33
N ASP A 92 -1.25 -9.13 11.99
CA ASP A 92 -1.09 -10.22 11.03
C ASP A 92 -1.89 -11.47 11.46
N LYS A 93 -2.09 -11.66 12.78
CA LYS A 93 -2.95 -12.71 13.35
C LYS A 93 -4.42 -12.53 12.97
N PHE A 94 -4.88 -11.30 12.80
CA PHE A 94 -6.23 -11.03 12.31
C PHE A 94 -6.38 -11.34 10.82
N LEU A 95 -5.32 -11.17 10.04
CA LEU A 95 -5.32 -11.38 8.60
C LEU A 95 -5.13 -12.84 8.18
N SER A 96 -4.57 -13.68 9.06
CA SER A 96 -4.35 -15.11 8.81
C SER A 96 -5.57 -15.98 9.13
N VAL A 97 -6.43 -15.57 10.08
CA VAL A 97 -7.53 -16.41 10.61
C VAL A 97 -8.83 -16.24 9.82
N PHE A 98 -9.06 -15.10 9.15
CA PHE A 98 -10.31 -14.88 8.41
C PHE A 98 -10.10 -14.32 7.01
N GLY A 99 -10.70 -14.99 6.03
CA GLY A 99 -11.15 -14.33 4.80
C GLY A 99 -12.27 -13.34 5.11
N GLY A 100 -11.96 -12.23 5.77
CA GLY A 100 -12.96 -11.21 6.10
C GLY A 100 -13.66 -11.45 7.43
N ASN A 101 -13.05 -11.05 8.54
CA ASN A 101 -13.88 -10.58 9.66
C ASN A 101 -13.59 -9.09 9.87
N PRO A 102 -14.49 -8.18 9.43
CA PRO A 102 -14.24 -6.73 9.41
C PRO A 102 -14.21 -6.08 10.80
N PHE A 103 -14.36 -6.85 11.88
CA PHE A 103 -14.48 -6.36 13.26
C PHE A 103 -13.18 -6.46 14.08
N GLY A 104 -12.03 -6.71 13.44
CA GLY A 104 -10.75 -6.57 14.13
C GLY A 104 -10.52 -5.13 14.59
N LYS A 105 -9.96 -4.95 15.78
CA LYS A 105 -9.55 -3.61 16.23
C LYS A 105 -8.37 -3.17 15.37
N ALA A 106 -8.53 -2.04 14.69
CA ALA A 106 -7.41 -1.40 14.02
C ALA A 106 -6.36 -1.03 15.07
N ILE A 107 -5.11 -1.37 14.80
CA ILE A 107 -3.97 -1.02 15.63
C ILE A 107 -3.42 0.34 15.21
N ASP A 108 -2.84 1.05 16.16
CA ASP A 108 -2.20 2.33 15.89
C ASP A 108 -0.99 2.18 14.96
N TRP A 109 -0.74 3.23 14.17
CA TRP A 109 0.47 3.33 13.38
C TRP A 109 1.66 3.51 14.32
N ASN A 110 2.75 2.78 14.05
CA ASN A 110 3.98 2.97 14.80
C ASN A 110 4.70 4.19 14.20
N GLU A 111 4.36 5.35 14.75
CA GLU A 111 4.91 6.64 14.33
C GLU A 111 6.44 6.66 14.32
N GLU A 112 7.09 6.08 15.34
CA GLU A 112 8.57 6.02 15.44
C GLU A 112 9.22 5.24 14.30
N GLU A 113 8.50 4.25 13.74
CA GLU A 113 8.98 3.41 12.63
C GLU A 113 8.67 4.04 11.26
N ILE A 114 7.54 4.76 11.16
CA ILE A 114 7.05 5.34 9.90
C ILE A 114 7.70 6.69 9.63
N PHE A 115 7.80 7.57 10.62
CA PHE A 115 8.37 8.91 10.46
C PHE A 115 9.75 8.94 9.78
N PRO A 116 10.74 8.13 10.17
CA PRO A 116 12.04 8.13 9.48
C PRO A 116 11.91 7.67 8.02
N LYS A 117 10.95 6.80 7.70
CA LYS A 117 10.72 6.25 6.35
C LYS A 117 9.87 7.15 5.46
N VAL A 118 9.14 8.11 6.02
CA VAL A 118 8.39 9.11 5.25
C VAL A 118 9.08 10.48 5.22
N ALA A 119 10.23 10.63 5.89
CA ALA A 119 10.94 11.90 5.99
C ALA A 119 11.38 12.47 4.63
N HIS A 120 11.66 11.61 3.64
CA HIS A 120 11.96 12.03 2.26
C HIS A 120 10.73 12.31 1.40
N ILE A 121 9.53 11.94 1.88
CA ILE A 121 8.28 12.07 1.12
C ILE A 121 7.78 13.51 1.24
N LYS A 122 7.69 14.19 0.10
CA LYS A 122 7.26 15.60 0.02
C LYS A 122 5.81 15.82 0.45
N THR A 123 4.94 14.83 0.23
CA THR A 123 3.51 14.94 0.57
C THR A 123 3.03 13.65 1.20
N TYR A 124 2.92 13.66 2.52
CA TYR A 124 2.34 12.58 3.30
C TYR A 124 0.96 13.01 3.82
N LEU A 125 -0.09 12.34 3.38
CA LEU A 125 -1.46 12.57 3.82
C LEU A 125 -1.87 11.43 4.75
N GLU A 126 -1.78 11.69 6.05
CA GLU A 126 -2.27 10.80 7.10
C GLU A 126 -3.64 11.23 7.61
N TRP A 127 -4.45 10.26 8.03
CA TRP A 127 -5.73 10.55 8.67
C TRP A 127 -5.55 10.89 10.15
N GLN A 128 -6.01 12.06 10.58
CA GLN A 128 -6.13 12.39 12.00
C GLN A 128 -7.42 11.78 12.56
N ARG A 129 -7.29 10.97 13.62
CA ARG A 129 -8.39 10.25 14.30
C ARG A 129 -9.64 11.06 14.67
N LYS A 130 -9.58 12.38 14.60
CA LYS A 130 -10.60 13.31 15.11
C LYS A 130 -11.74 13.65 14.12
N CYS A 131 -11.66 13.26 12.84
CA CYS A 131 -12.52 13.86 11.80
C CYS A 131 -13.53 12.93 11.10
N CYS A 132 -13.80 11.72 11.58
CA CYS A 132 -14.93 10.91 11.07
C CYS A 132 -15.80 10.40 12.23
N PRO A 133 -17.12 10.64 12.19
CA PRO A 133 -18.04 9.96 13.09
C PRO A 133 -18.06 8.47 12.74
N VAL A 134 -17.96 7.64 13.77
CA VAL A 134 -18.17 6.18 13.71
C VAL A 134 -19.66 5.91 13.54
#